data_AF-A0A920F011-F1
#
_entry.id   AF-A0A920F011-F1
#
_cell.length_a   1.000
_cell.length_b   1.000
_cell.length_c   1.000
_cell.angle_alpha   90.00
_cell.angle_beta   90.00
_cell.angle_gamma   90.00
#
_symmetry.space_group_name_H-M   'P 1'
#
loop_
_entity.id
_entity.type
_entity.pdbx_description
1 polymer ?
#
loop_
_entity_poly.entity_id
_entity_poly.type
_entity_poly.pdbx_seq_one_letter_code
_entity_poly.pdbx_strand_id
1 'polypeptide(L)'
;MLSIAFLYGAALLAAMHGATILAVSRFGGDREIEQIVDRGTASERAALFWRWTMGFNATMESVHRWLWWFAALVCITGGIGILLTGTVVDSWYVWAVKHSVIPSDPSVWPVTPYYAQ
;
A
#
# COMPACT_ATOMS: atom_id res chain seq x y z
N MET A 1 -7.46 -0.70 8.89
CA MET A 1 -6.14 -0.06 8.69
C MET A 1 -5.40 -0.61 7.46
N LEU A 2 -5.18 -1.92 7.36
CA LEU A 2 -4.40 -2.51 6.26
C LEU A 2 -4.93 -2.19 4.85
N SER A 3 -6.24 -2.30 4.61
CA SER A 3 -6.83 -2.00 3.29
C SER A 3 -6.55 -0.57 2.82
N ILE A 4 -6.57 0.41 3.74
CA ILE A 4 -6.23 1.81 3.44
C ILE A 4 -4.74 1.94 3.10
N ALA A 5 -3.86 1.29 3.87
CA ALA A 5 -2.42 1.30 3.60
C ALA A 5 -2.10 0.71 2.21
N PHE A 6 -2.74 -0.40 1.84
CA PHE A 6 -2.58 -0.98 0.50
C PHE A 6 -3.20 -0.11 -0.59
N LEU A 7 -4.30 0.59 -0.32
CA LEU A 7 -4.91 1.50 -1.30
C LEU A 7 -3.98 2.69 -1.61
N TYR A 8 -3.43 3.32 -0.57
CA TYR A 8 -2.44 4.37 -0.73
C TYR A 8 -1.15 3.84 -1.37
N GLY A 9 -0.69 2.65 -0.96
CA GLY A 9 0.46 2.01 -1.55
C GLY A 9 0.28 1.66 -3.04
N ALA A 10 -0.91 1.21 -3.45
CA ALA A 10 -1.23 0.92 -4.84
C ALA A 10 -1.22 2.20 -5.70
N ALA A 11 -1.82 3.28 -5.19
CA ALA A 11 -1.78 4.58 -5.85
C ALA A 11 -0.34 5.10 -5.98
N LEU A 12 0.45 5.02 -4.91
CA LEU A 12 1.85 5.42 -4.89
C LEU A 12 2.68 4.60 -5.91
N LEU A 13 2.58 3.27 -5.88
CA LEU A 13 3.33 2.39 -6.78
C LEU A 13 2.93 2.60 -8.24
N ALA A 14 1.64 2.78 -8.54
CA ALA A 14 1.17 3.03 -9.90
C ALA A 14 1.70 4.37 -10.43
N ALA A 15 1.69 5.42 -9.60
CA ALA A 15 2.26 6.71 -9.95
C ALA A 15 3.78 6.63 -10.19
N MET A 16 4.51 5.99 -9.28
CA MET A 16 5.95 5.76 -9.40
C MET A 16 6.30 4.99 -10.68
N HIS A 17 5.60 3.88 -10.92
CA HIS A 17 5.83 3.02 -12.08
C HIS A 17 5.49 3.75 -13.39
N GLY A 18 4.29 4.32 -13.51
CA GLY A 18 3.86 5.03 -14.72
C GLY A 18 4.79 6.21 -15.06
N ALA A 19 5.20 6.99 -14.06
CA ALA A 19 6.17 8.07 -14.26
C ALA A 19 7.54 7.55 -14.72
N THR A 20 7.98 6.41 -14.17
CA THR A 20 9.25 5.77 -14.57
C THR A 20 9.22 5.32 -16.02
N ILE A 21 8.17 4.61 -16.44
CA ILE A 21 8.03 4.12 -17.83
C ILE A 21 8.01 5.28 -18.82
N LEU A 22 7.27 6.35 -18.53
CA LEU A 22 7.27 7.55 -19.36
C LEU A 22 8.66 8.21 -19.42
N ALA A 23 9.39 8.25 -18.30
CA ALA A 23 10.74 8.82 -18.25
C ALA A 23 11.78 8.02 -19.07
N VAL A 24 11.59 6.70 -19.21
CA VAL A 24 12.45 5.83 -20.01
C VAL A 24 11.86 5.46 -21.39
N SER A 25 10.73 6.05 -21.78
CA SER A 25 10.04 5.78 -23.06
C SER A 25 10.93 6.01 -24.29
N ARG A 26 11.80 7.03 -24.26
CA ARG A 26 12.78 7.27 -25.35
C ARG A 26 13.77 6.11 -25.58
N PHE A 27 13.85 5.18 -24.63
CA PHE A 27 14.67 3.96 -24.72
C PHE A 27 13.81 2.70 -24.95
N GLY A 28 12.52 2.86 -25.25
CA GLY A 28 11.57 1.75 -25.42
C GLY A 28 11.17 1.08 -24.12
N GLY A 29 11.10 1.83 -23.00
CA GLY A 29 10.75 1.27 -21.70
C GLY A 29 9.31 0.77 -21.58
N ASP A 30 8.41 1.24 -22.45
CA ASP A 30 7.02 0.79 -22.61
C ASP A 30 6.89 -0.62 -23.22
N ARG A 31 7.96 -1.11 -23.88
CA ARG A 31 8.06 -2.47 -24.41
C ARG A 31 8.51 -3.43 -23.31
N GLU A 32 7.68 -3.54 -22.28
CA GLU A 32 8.07 -4.13 -21.00
C GLU A 32 8.36 -5.64 -21.10
N ILE A 33 7.66 -6.36 -21.98
CA ILE A 33 7.89 -7.80 -22.19
C ILE A 33 9.31 -8.04 -22.70
N GLU A 34 9.74 -7.28 -23.71
CA GLU A 34 11.10 -7.37 -24.24
C GLU A 34 12.14 -6.95 -23.20
N GLN A 35 11.86 -5.90 -22.44
CA GLN A 35 12.71 -5.45 -21.34
C GLN A 35 12.84 -6.47 -20.19
N ILE A 36 11.83 -7.31 -19.98
CA ILE A 36 11.83 -8.41 -19.01
C ILE A 36 12.70 -9.57 -19.50
N VAL A 37 12.51 -9.98 -20.75
CA VAL A 37 13.22 -11.14 -21.33
C VAL A 37 14.68 -10.82 -21.67
N ASP A 38 14.93 -9.61 -22.18
CA ASP A 38 16.26 -9.10 -22.52
C ASP A 38 16.46 -7.67 -21.98
N ARG A 39 17.27 -7.57 -20.92
CA ARG A 39 17.39 -6.33 -20.14
C ARG A 39 18.08 -5.22 -20.95
N GLY A 40 17.32 -4.22 -21.37
CA GLY A 40 17.84 -3.03 -22.05
C GLY A 40 18.18 -1.86 -21.12
N THR A 41 18.75 -0.79 -21.70
CA THR A 41 19.14 0.43 -20.96
C THR A 41 17.95 1.16 -20.32
N ALA A 42 16.73 0.97 -20.84
CA ALA A 42 15.51 1.49 -20.20
C ALA A 42 15.35 0.89 -18.79
N SER A 43 15.40 -0.44 -18.69
CA SER A 43 15.29 -1.18 -17.41
C SER A 43 16.43 -0.86 -16.46
N GLU A 44 17.67 -0.76 -16.97
CA GLU A 44 18.83 -0.43 -16.14
C GLU A 44 18.72 0.97 -15.52
N ARG A 45 18.33 1.97 -16.31
CA ARG A 45 18.17 3.35 -15.83
C ARG A 45 17.00 3.48 -14.87
N ALA A 46 15.88 2.82 -15.16
CA ALA A 46 14.73 2.75 -14.25
C ALA A 46 15.13 2.14 -12.89
N ALA A 47 15.83 1.01 -12.92
CA ALA A 47 16.33 0.34 -11.72
C ALA A 47 17.33 1.22 -10.94
N LEU A 48 18.32 1.81 -11.62
CA LEU A 48 19.33 2.66 -10.98
C LEU A 48 18.73 3.92 -10.35
N PHE A 49 17.75 4.56 -11.01
CA PHE A 49 17.04 5.71 -10.46
C PHE A 49 16.47 5.40 -9.07
N TRP A 50 15.73 4.28 -8.94
CA TRP A 50 15.15 3.89 -7.66
C TRP A 50 16.21 3.44 -6.66
N ARG A 51 17.22 2.69 -7.10
CA ARG A 51 18.32 2.26 -6.21
C ARG A 51 19.04 3.44 -5.59
N TRP A 52 19.29 4.50 -6.35
CA TRP A 52 19.94 5.70 -5.84
C TRP A 52 19.00 6.59 -5.02
N THR A 53 17.69 6.54 -5.27
CA THR A 53 16.69 7.32 -4.53
C THR A 53 16.36 6.72 -3.16
N MET A 54 16.20 5.40 -3.06
CA MET A 54 15.69 4.73 -1.85
C MET A 54 16.50 3.50 -1.41
N GLY A 55 17.69 3.30 -1.96
CA GLY A 55 18.65 2.27 -1.52
C GLY A 55 18.40 0.85 -2.06
N PHE A 56 17.24 0.61 -2.68
CA PHE A 56 16.91 -0.65 -3.36
C PHE A 56 16.08 -0.39 -4.62
N ASN A 57 15.93 -1.40 -5.47
CA ASN A 57 15.11 -1.31 -6.68
C ASN A 57 14.45 -2.64 -7.01
N ALA A 58 13.43 -2.58 -7.86
CA ALA A 58 12.80 -3.74 -8.50
C ALA A 58 13.37 -3.96 -9.92
N THR A 59 13.01 -5.10 -10.52
CA THR A 59 13.14 -5.37 -11.96
C THR A 59 11.86 -4.97 -12.70
N MET A 60 11.93 -4.89 -14.04
CA MET A 60 10.76 -4.60 -14.88
C MET A 60 9.63 -5.62 -14.67
N GLU A 61 9.94 -6.89 -14.41
CA GLU A 61 8.91 -7.89 -14.09
C GLU A 61 8.40 -7.76 -12.66
N SER A 62 9.30 -7.64 -11.68
CA SER A 62 8.92 -7.71 -10.27
C SER A 62 8.11 -6.50 -9.83
N VAL A 63 8.30 -5.30 -10.40
CA VAL A 63 7.46 -4.13 -10.08
C VAL A 63 5.98 -4.37 -10.39
N HIS A 64 5.67 -5.13 -11.44
CA HIS A 64 4.30 -5.54 -11.75
C HIS A 64 3.74 -6.52 -10.71
N ARG A 65 4.59 -7.42 -10.17
CA ARG A 65 4.20 -8.29 -9.06
C ARG A 65 3.91 -7.49 -7.78
N TRP A 66 4.73 -6.48 -7.48
CA TRP A 66 4.46 -5.54 -6.37
C TRP A 66 3.11 -4.84 -6.55
N LEU A 67 2.87 -4.25 -7.72
CA LEU A 67 1.60 -3.59 -8.08
C LEU A 67 0.40 -4.52 -7.94
N TRP A 68 0.50 -5.73 -8.51
CA TRP A 68 -0.56 -6.72 -8.45
C TRP A 68 -0.90 -7.11 -7.01
N TRP A 69 0.11 -7.41 -6.19
CA TRP A 69 -0.11 -7.77 -4.79
C TRP A 69 -0.69 -6.63 -3.98
N PHE A 70 -0.20 -5.39 -4.15
CA PHE A 70 -0.76 -4.23 -3.46
C PHE A 70 -2.23 -4.03 -3.82
N ALA A 71 -2.59 -4.12 -5.11
CA ALA A 71 -3.98 -4.00 -5.54
C ALA A 71 -4.87 -5.13 -4.98
N ALA A 72 -4.42 -6.39 -5.06
CA ALA A 72 -5.16 -7.53 -4.54
C ALA A 72 -5.39 -7.43 -3.02
N LEU A 73 -4.38 -7.00 -2.27
CA LEU A 73 -4.42 -6.90 -0.81
C LEU A 73 -5.38 -5.80 -0.30
N VAL A 74 -5.71 -4.78 -1.12
CA VAL A 74 -6.79 -3.83 -0.79
C VAL A 74 -8.10 -4.58 -0.53
N CYS A 75 -8.52 -5.40 -1.49
CA CYS A 75 -9.79 -6.12 -1.45
C CYS A 75 -9.74 -7.27 -0.43
N ILE A 76 -8.63 -8.02 -0.37
CA ILE A 76 -8.51 -9.14 0.58
C ILE A 76 -8.60 -8.65 2.02
N THR A 77 -7.81 -7.63 2.40
CA THR A 77 -7.82 -7.13 3.79
C THR A 77 -9.08 -6.33 4.12
N GLY A 78 -9.68 -5.65 3.14
CA GLY A 78 -10.98 -4.99 3.28
C GLY A 78 -12.10 -6.02 3.53
N GLY A 79 -12.13 -7.08 2.73
CA GLY A 79 -13.08 -8.18 2.86
C GLY A 79 -12.97 -8.91 4.20
N ILE A 80 -11.75 -9.22 4.66
CA ILE A 80 -11.52 -9.78 5.99
C ILE A 80 -12.08 -8.86 7.08
N GLY A 81 -11.85 -7.55 6.98
CA GLY A 81 -12.37 -6.57 7.95
C GLY A 81 -13.89 -6.59 8.04
N ILE A 82 -14.59 -6.66 6.89
CA ILE A 82 -16.06 -6.77 6.85
C ILE A 82 -16.52 -8.10 7.43
N LEU A 83 -15.92 -9.21 7.01
CA LEU A 83 -16.31 -10.55 7.49
C LEU A 83 -16.23 -10.69 9.00
N LEU A 84 -15.25 -10.06 9.64
CA LEU A 84 -15.07 -10.10 11.11
C LEU A 84 -16.01 -9.15 11.86
N THR A 85 -16.52 -8.11 11.20
CA THR A 85 -17.39 -7.10 11.82
C THR A 85 -18.78 -7.69 12.06
N GLY A 86 -19.22 -7.69 13.32
CA GLY A 86 -20.51 -8.26 13.76
C GLY A 86 -20.57 -9.80 13.84
N THR A 87 -19.57 -10.52 13.31
CA THR A 87 -19.45 -11.98 13.48
C THR A 87 -18.46 -12.35 14.59
N VAL A 88 -17.37 -11.59 14.70
CA VAL A 88 -16.28 -11.80 15.66
C VAL A 88 -16.05 -10.56 16.53
N VAL A 89 -16.26 -9.37 15.98
CA VAL A 89 -16.04 -8.09 16.67
C VAL A 89 -17.24 -7.17 16.51
N ASP A 90 -17.92 -6.89 17.61
CA ASP A 90 -19.09 -5.99 17.65
C ASP A 90 -18.71 -4.50 17.74
N SER A 91 -17.59 -4.20 18.43
CA SER A 91 -17.05 -2.84 18.54
C SER A 91 -15.54 -2.86 18.41
N TRP A 92 -15.04 -2.33 17.28
CA TRP A 92 -13.61 -2.21 17.02
C TRP A 92 -12.90 -1.26 17.99
N TYR A 93 -13.59 -0.24 18.51
CA TYR A 93 -13.05 0.64 19.55
C TYR A 93 -12.76 -0.14 20.83
N VAL A 94 -13.75 -0.86 21.36
CA VAL A 94 -13.59 -1.64 22.60
C VAL A 94 -12.56 -2.76 22.41
N TRP A 95 -12.56 -3.42 21.24
CA TRP A 95 -11.53 -4.39 20.89
C TRP A 95 -10.12 -3.78 20.95
N ALA A 96 -9.94 -2.57 20.42
CA ALA A 96 -8.65 -1.88 20.41
C ALA A 96 -8.23 -1.39 21.81
N VAL A 97 -9.17 -1.04 22.69
CA VAL A 97 -8.88 -0.77 24.11
C VAL A 97 -8.39 -2.04 24.80
N LYS A 98 -9.11 -3.16 24.60
CA LYS A 98 -8.77 -4.47 25.19
C LYS A 98 -7.36 -4.94 24.81
N HIS A 99 -6.92 -4.65 23.59
CA HIS A 99 -5.58 -5.03 23.10
C HIS A 99 -4.56 -3.88 23.18
N SER A 100 -4.87 -2.80 23.91
CA SER A 100 -3.96 -1.67 24.15
C SER A 100 -3.38 -1.04 22.87
N VAL A 101 -4.20 -0.94 21.82
CA VAL A 101 -3.85 -0.31 20.54
C VAL A 101 -4.23 1.17 20.53
N ILE A 102 -5.25 1.54 21.30
CA ILE A 102 -5.69 2.94 21.43
C ILE A 102 -4.70 3.71 22.31
N PRO A 103 -4.25 4.90 21.90
CA PRO A 103 -3.47 5.78 22.76
C PRO A 103 -4.32 6.25 23.96
N SER A 104 -3.68 6.46 25.11
CA SER A 104 -4.35 7.03 26.28
C SER A 104 -4.97 8.38 25.94
N ASP A 105 -6.22 8.60 26.33
CA ASP A 105 -6.89 9.87 26.12
C ASP A 105 -6.14 11.00 26.87
N PRO A 106 -5.62 12.01 26.17
CA PRO A 106 -4.98 13.17 26.79
C PRO A 106 -6.01 14.27 27.15
N SER A 107 -7.31 13.99 27.09
CA SER A 107 -8.34 15.01 27.27
C SER A 107 -8.19 15.76 28.59
N VAL A 108 -8.15 17.08 28.47
CA VAL A 108 -8.16 18.03 29.58
C VAL A 108 -9.58 18.40 30.02
N TRP A 109 -10.57 17.93 29.27
CA TRP A 109 -11.97 18.25 29.49
C TRP A 109 -12.62 17.18 30.39
N PRO A 110 -13.45 17.59 31.36
CA PRO A 110 -14.13 16.64 32.23
C PRO A 110 -15.07 15.74 31.41
N VAL A 111 -15.07 14.45 31.74
CA VAL A 111 -15.99 13.48 31.13
C VAL A 111 -17.43 13.89 31.45
N THR A 112 -18.22 14.20 30.43
CA THR A 112 -19.67 14.36 30.57
C THR A 112 -20.32 12.98 30.75
N PRO A 113 -20.88 12.65 31.92
CA PRO A 113 -21.50 11.35 32.12
C PRO A 113 -22.71 11.21 31.20
N TYR A 114 -22.76 10.12 30.44
CA TYR A 114 -23.97 9.74 29.73
C TYR A 114 -24.81 8.83 30.64
N TYR A 115 -25.91 9.37 31.15
CA TYR A 115 -26.93 8.57 31.82
C TYR A 115 -27.94 8.14 30.76
N ALA A 116 -27.89 6.87 30.34
CA ALA A 116 -28.94 6.31 29.52
C ALA A 116 -30.27 6.36 30.31
N GLN A 117 -31.35 6.79 29.67
CA GLN A 117 -32.72 6.61 30.18
C GLN A 117 -33.15 5.16 30.07
#